data_AF-A0A3B8MSH8-F1
#
_entry.id   AF-A0A3B8MSH8-F1
#
_cell.length_a   1.000
_cell.length_b   1.000
_cell.length_c   1.000
_cell.angle_alpha   90.00
_cell.angle_beta   90.00
_cell.angle_gamma   90.00
#
_symmetry.space_group_name_H-M   'P 1'
#
loop_
_entity.id
_entity.type
_entity.pdbx_description
1 polymer ?
#
loop_
_entity_poly.entity_id
_entity_poly.type
_entity_poly.pdbx_seq_one_letter_code
_entity_poly.pdbx_strand_id
1 'polypeptide(L)'
;MAVLSSLNEPREMNLLVGFFDLTRFHPFMQGTPDADVASLLSDYYEIVGGAIEGSGGQVVKFMGEAALTVHAEEDVDRGVQALLELKRSGDAWLADRGIKTEQMMKAHFGSVVATMVGTRTDKRADIFGDVVATAVVMRSRGFALTAQVFRKLSPETRKLFKKHTPPISYIPLDQRHQD
;
A
#
# COMPACT_ATOMS: atom_id res chain seq x y z
N MET A 1 -13.83 5.22 -12.89
CA MET A 1 -14.16 3.80 -13.17
C MET A 1 -13.22 2.94 -12.36
N ALA A 2 -13.66 1.77 -11.87
CA ALA A 2 -12.78 0.87 -11.11
C ALA A 2 -11.68 0.29 -12.01
N VAL A 3 -10.44 0.26 -11.51
CA VAL A 3 -9.22 -0.16 -12.24
C VAL A 3 -9.36 -1.57 -12.83
N LEU A 4 -9.95 -2.50 -12.05
CA LEU A 4 -10.13 -3.91 -12.39
C LEU A 4 -11.55 -4.21 -12.90
N SER A 5 -12.22 -3.23 -13.52
CA SER A 5 -13.56 -3.42 -14.06
C SER A 5 -13.58 -4.34 -15.30
N SER A 6 -14.69 -5.06 -15.47
CA SER A 6 -15.00 -5.83 -16.68
C SER A 6 -13.97 -6.92 -17.03
N LEU A 7 -13.46 -7.65 -16.04
CA LEU A 7 -12.59 -8.80 -16.24
C LEU A 7 -13.40 -10.05 -16.65
N ASN A 8 -13.60 -10.24 -17.95
CA ASN A 8 -14.20 -11.48 -18.49
C ASN A 8 -13.15 -12.57 -18.79
N GLU A 9 -11.91 -12.15 -19.01
CA GLU A 9 -10.74 -12.97 -19.27
C GLU A 9 -9.51 -12.36 -18.57
N PRO A 10 -8.42 -13.14 -18.35
CA PRO A 10 -7.20 -12.60 -17.80
C PRO A 10 -6.64 -11.47 -18.67
N ARG A 11 -6.28 -10.34 -18.05
CA ARG A 11 -5.73 -9.17 -18.75
C ARG A 11 -4.38 -8.79 -18.18
N GLU A 12 -3.41 -8.60 -19.06
CA GLU A 12 -2.11 -8.04 -18.69
C GLU A 12 -2.21 -6.51 -18.62
N MET A 13 -1.77 -5.92 -17.52
CA MET A 13 -1.86 -4.49 -17.25
C MET A 13 -0.65 -4.03 -16.44
N ASN A 14 -0.09 -2.86 -16.76
CA ASN A 14 0.87 -2.21 -15.87
C ASN A 14 0.13 -1.42 -14.80
N LEU A 15 0.38 -1.74 -13.53
CA LEU A 15 -0.29 -1.10 -12.40
C LEU A 15 0.73 -0.62 -11.38
N LEU A 16 0.39 0.46 -10.66
CA LEU A 16 0.93 0.71 -9.35
C LEU A 16 0.28 -0.27 -8.39
N VAL A 17 1.07 -1.11 -7.73
CA VAL A 17 0.61 -2.02 -6.68
C VAL A 17 1.04 -1.46 -5.33
N GLY A 18 0.05 -1.15 -4.48
CA GLY A 18 0.25 -0.77 -3.08
C GLY A 18 -0.01 -1.96 -2.16
N PHE A 19 0.88 -2.18 -1.20
CA PHE A 19 0.70 -3.13 -0.10
C PHE A 19 0.85 -2.42 1.24
N PHE A 20 -0.07 -2.69 2.15
CA PHE A 20 -0.22 -2.01 3.43
C PHE A 20 -0.22 -3.05 4.53
N ASP A 21 0.29 -2.67 5.69
CA ASP A 21 0.25 -3.48 6.90
C ASP A 21 0.31 -2.55 8.13
N LEU A 22 -0.16 -3.03 9.27
CA LEU A 22 -0.12 -2.29 10.53
C LEU A 22 0.98 -2.85 11.44
N THR A 23 1.98 -2.03 11.75
CA THR A 23 3.07 -2.46 12.62
C THR A 23 2.60 -2.71 14.05
N ARG A 24 3.13 -3.78 14.68
CA ARG A 24 2.78 -4.15 16.08
C ARG A 24 1.27 -4.38 16.29
N PHE A 25 0.52 -4.69 15.24
CA PHE A 25 -0.92 -4.96 15.35
C PHE A 25 -1.23 -6.22 16.16
N HIS A 26 -0.45 -7.30 15.97
CA HIS A 26 -0.65 -8.54 16.73
C HIS A 26 -0.55 -8.35 18.27
N PRO A 27 0.50 -7.69 18.81
CA PRO A 27 0.51 -7.30 20.24
C PRO A 27 -0.69 -6.46 20.69
N PHE A 28 -1.20 -5.56 19.84
CA PHE A 28 -2.41 -4.79 20.14
C PHE A 28 -3.65 -5.70 20.26
N MET A 29 -3.81 -6.67 19.36
CA MET A 29 -4.92 -7.63 19.38
C MET A 29 -4.94 -8.47 20.66
N GLN A 30 -3.78 -8.90 21.17
CA GLN A 30 -3.72 -9.76 22.37
C GLN A 30 -4.34 -9.14 23.62
N GLY A 31 -4.41 -7.80 23.70
CA GLY A 31 -5.01 -7.06 24.80
C GLY A 31 -6.40 -6.50 24.50
N THR A 32 -6.97 -6.78 23.33
CA THR A 32 -8.18 -6.13 22.83
C THR A 32 -9.24 -7.18 22.47
N PRO A 33 -10.51 -7.04 22.88
CA PRO A 33 -11.57 -7.96 22.46
C PRO A 33 -11.70 -8.03 20.93
N ASP A 34 -11.92 -9.22 20.38
CA ASP A 34 -12.02 -9.43 18.92
C ASP A 34 -13.09 -8.56 18.24
N ALA A 35 -14.20 -8.28 18.94
CA ALA A 35 -15.25 -7.40 18.43
C ALA A 35 -14.77 -5.95 18.27
N ASP A 36 -13.95 -5.47 19.20
CA ASP A 36 -13.37 -4.13 19.15
C ASP A 36 -12.28 -4.05 18.06
N VAL A 37 -11.49 -5.11 17.90
CA VAL A 37 -10.53 -5.24 16.79
C VAL A 37 -11.25 -5.21 15.44
N ALA A 38 -12.35 -5.95 15.30
CA ALA A 38 -13.15 -5.96 14.08
C ALA A 38 -13.76 -4.59 13.77
N SER A 39 -14.28 -3.90 14.79
CA SER A 39 -14.81 -2.54 14.66
C SER A 39 -13.71 -1.56 14.22
N LEU A 40 -12.53 -1.63 14.83
CA LEU A 40 -11.39 -0.79 14.48
C LEU A 40 -10.95 -1.02 13.02
N LEU A 41 -10.82 -2.28 12.60
CA LEU A 41 -10.44 -2.62 11.24
C LEU A 41 -11.50 -2.18 10.24
N SER A 42 -12.78 -2.30 10.57
CA SER A 42 -13.87 -1.79 9.72
C SER A 42 -13.72 -0.29 9.47
N ASP A 43 -13.51 0.51 10.52
CA ASP A 43 -13.30 1.95 10.37
C ASP A 43 -12.03 2.27 9.59
N TYR A 44 -10.95 1.52 9.83
CA TYR A 44 -9.70 1.68 9.10
C TYR A 44 -9.87 1.36 7.60
N TYR A 45 -10.64 0.32 7.25
CA TYR A 45 -10.92 -0.03 5.86
C TYR A 45 -11.66 1.09 5.12
N GLU A 46 -12.58 1.79 5.78
CA GLU A 46 -13.26 2.95 5.19
C GLU A 46 -12.29 4.11 4.90
N ILE A 47 -11.31 4.34 5.80
CA ILE A 47 -10.27 5.36 5.59
C ILE A 47 -9.38 4.98 4.39
N VAL A 48 -8.94 3.72 4.33
CA VAL A 48 -8.17 3.20 3.20
C VAL A 48 -8.98 3.30 1.90
N GLY A 49 -10.22 2.83 1.90
CA GLY A 49 -11.12 2.87 0.75
C GLY A 49 -11.30 4.30 0.23
N GLY A 50 -11.66 5.24 1.11
CA GLY A 50 -11.85 6.65 0.75
C GLY A 50 -10.61 7.29 0.11
N ALA A 51 -9.42 7.02 0.65
CA ALA A 51 -8.17 7.56 0.09
C ALA A 51 -7.82 6.93 -1.27
N ILE A 52 -7.96 5.62 -1.39
CA ILE A 52 -7.56 4.87 -2.60
C ILE A 52 -8.56 5.11 -3.73
N GLU A 53 -9.85 5.02 -3.47
CA GLU A 53 -10.90 5.23 -4.47
C GLU A 53 -11.01 6.72 -4.84
N GLY A 54 -10.89 7.62 -3.87
CA GLY A 54 -10.83 9.07 -4.10
C GLY A 54 -9.63 9.49 -4.95
N SER A 55 -8.55 8.69 -4.97
CA SER A 55 -7.39 8.87 -5.85
C SER A 55 -7.47 8.09 -7.17
N GLY A 56 -8.62 7.52 -7.51
CA GLY A 56 -8.84 6.80 -8.77
C GLY A 56 -8.28 5.37 -8.77
N GLY A 57 -7.75 4.93 -7.64
CA GLY A 57 -7.34 3.56 -7.43
C GLY A 57 -8.48 2.65 -7.06
N GLN A 58 -8.12 1.42 -6.71
CA GLN A 58 -9.04 0.39 -6.24
C GLN A 58 -8.38 -0.43 -5.13
N VAL A 59 -9.13 -0.70 -4.06
CA VAL A 59 -8.76 -1.75 -3.11
C VAL A 59 -9.09 -3.10 -3.73
N VAL A 60 -8.08 -3.93 -3.93
CA VAL A 60 -8.24 -5.29 -4.47
C VAL A 60 -8.81 -6.20 -3.38
N LYS A 61 -8.19 -6.18 -2.19
CA LYS A 61 -8.61 -6.97 -1.03
C LYS A 61 -7.95 -6.48 0.25
N PHE A 62 -8.61 -6.78 1.36
CA PHE A 62 -8.06 -6.76 2.71
C PHE A 62 -7.71 -8.18 3.17
N MET A 63 -6.66 -8.32 3.97
CA MET A 63 -6.18 -9.59 4.53
C MET A 63 -5.71 -9.34 5.97
N GLY A 64 -6.65 -9.42 6.92
CA GLY A 64 -6.40 -8.89 8.27
C GLY A 64 -6.17 -7.38 8.20
N GLU A 65 -5.19 -6.89 8.94
CA GLU A 65 -4.74 -5.49 8.93
C GLU A 65 -4.12 -5.03 7.60
N ALA A 66 -3.78 -5.98 6.72
CA ALA A 66 -3.13 -5.69 5.46
C ALA A 66 -4.14 -5.36 4.36
N ALA A 67 -3.71 -4.53 3.41
CA ALA A 67 -4.46 -4.25 2.19
C ALA A 67 -3.60 -4.45 0.95
N LEU A 68 -4.25 -4.74 -0.17
CA LEU A 68 -3.66 -4.72 -1.51
C LEU A 68 -4.46 -3.75 -2.37
N THR A 69 -3.81 -2.76 -2.95
CA THR A 69 -4.45 -1.73 -3.77
C THR A 69 -3.76 -1.60 -5.12
N VAL A 70 -4.49 -1.03 -6.08
CA VAL A 70 -3.96 -0.73 -7.40
C VAL A 70 -4.35 0.66 -7.88
N HIS A 71 -3.47 1.26 -8.68
CA HIS A 71 -3.78 2.40 -9.55
C HIS A 71 -3.34 2.09 -10.98
N ALA A 72 -4.06 2.63 -11.96
CA ALA A 72 -3.68 2.53 -13.36
C ALA A 72 -2.34 3.26 -13.63
N GLU A 73 -1.69 2.94 -14.75
CA GLU A 73 -0.37 3.50 -15.08
C GLU A 73 -0.37 5.04 -15.19
N GLU A 74 -1.45 5.60 -15.72
CA GLU A 74 -1.67 7.04 -15.83
C GLU A 74 -1.87 7.74 -14.48
N ASP A 75 -2.27 7.00 -13.44
CA ASP A 75 -2.58 7.50 -12.11
C ASP A 75 -1.46 7.24 -11.09
N VAL A 76 -0.29 6.76 -11.50
CA VAL A 76 0.80 6.40 -10.56
C VAL A 76 1.20 7.55 -9.64
N ASP A 77 1.33 8.78 -10.17
CA ASP A 77 1.71 9.94 -9.38
C ASP A 77 0.67 10.29 -8.31
N ARG A 78 -0.60 10.33 -8.73
CA ARG A 78 -1.76 10.58 -7.85
C ARG A 78 -1.92 9.48 -6.81
N GLY A 79 -1.71 8.22 -7.21
CA GLY A 79 -1.74 7.08 -6.31
C GLY A 79 -0.68 7.21 -5.22
N VAL A 80 0.57 7.50 -5.57
CA VAL A 80 1.64 7.68 -4.56
C VAL A 80 1.36 8.85 -3.62
N GLN A 81 0.84 9.98 -4.11
CA GLN A 81 0.42 11.09 -3.25
C GLN A 81 -0.68 10.67 -2.26
N ALA A 82 -1.66 9.89 -2.73
CA ALA A 82 -2.73 9.38 -1.88
C ALA A 82 -2.22 8.41 -0.81
N LEU A 83 -1.24 7.55 -1.15
CA LEU A 83 -0.60 6.67 -0.17
C LEU A 83 0.16 7.49 0.90
N LEU A 84 0.87 8.55 0.51
CA LEU A 84 1.55 9.43 1.47
C LEU A 84 0.56 10.14 2.41
N GLU A 85 -0.54 10.64 1.86
CA GLU A 85 -1.61 11.27 2.66
C GLU A 85 -2.25 10.27 3.60
N LEU A 86 -2.63 9.09 3.10
CA LEU A 86 -3.20 8.00 3.89
C LEU A 86 -2.26 7.59 5.03
N LYS A 87 -0.95 7.55 4.77
CA LYS A 87 0.03 7.26 5.82
C LYS A 87 -0.09 8.29 6.94
N ARG A 88 -0.05 9.57 6.59
CA ARG A 88 -0.12 10.66 7.57
C ARG A 88 -1.44 10.64 8.34
N SER A 89 -2.57 10.58 7.64
CA SER A 89 -3.90 10.68 8.25
C SER A 89 -4.27 9.45 9.05
N GLY A 90 -3.96 8.25 8.55
CA GLY A 90 -4.21 7.00 9.28
C GLY A 90 -3.29 6.82 10.49
N ASP A 91 -2.03 7.24 10.43
CA ASP A 91 -1.12 7.21 11.59
C ASP A 91 -1.64 8.16 12.69
N ALA A 92 -2.10 9.36 12.30
CA ALA A 92 -2.75 10.29 13.23
C ALA A 92 -4.04 9.70 13.83
N TRP A 93 -4.88 9.08 12.99
CA TRP A 93 -6.15 8.47 13.43
C TRP A 93 -5.95 7.33 14.45
N LEU A 94 -4.89 6.52 14.28
CA LEU A 94 -4.49 5.49 15.24
C LEU A 94 -3.94 6.11 16.53
N ALA A 95 -3.08 7.13 16.41
CA ALA A 95 -2.48 7.82 17.55
C ALA A 95 -3.53 8.53 18.43
N ASP A 96 -4.53 9.17 17.82
CA ASP A 96 -5.65 9.83 18.52
C ASP A 96 -6.49 8.86 19.36
N ARG A 97 -6.46 7.57 19.00
CA ARG A 97 -7.09 6.47 19.76
C ARG A 97 -6.16 5.82 20.79
N GLY A 98 -4.94 6.34 20.95
CA GLY A 98 -3.93 5.80 21.86
C GLY A 98 -3.32 4.47 21.41
N ILE A 99 -3.52 4.08 20.15
CA ILE A 99 -3.04 2.80 19.60
C ILE A 99 -1.60 2.96 19.15
N LYS A 100 -0.69 2.16 19.71
CA LYS A 100 0.76 2.21 19.41
C LYS A 100 1.13 1.39 18.18
N THR A 101 0.49 1.71 17.07
CA THR A 101 0.64 1.08 15.76
C THR A 101 0.82 2.17 14.70
N GLU A 102 1.65 1.87 13.70
CA GLU A 102 1.87 2.75 12.55
C GLU A 102 1.62 1.97 11.26
N GLN A 103 1.12 2.67 10.24
CA GLN A 103 0.98 2.10 8.91
C GLN A 103 2.35 1.92 8.26
N MET A 104 2.56 0.73 7.71
CA MET A 104 3.63 0.40 6.82
C MET A 104 3.06 0.30 5.40
N MET A 105 3.63 1.06 4.46
CA MET A 105 3.19 1.14 3.07
C MET A 105 4.34 0.87 2.13
N LYS A 106 4.07 0.05 1.13
CA LYS A 106 5.03 -0.37 0.11
C LYS A 106 4.38 -0.25 -1.24
N ALA A 107 5.09 0.34 -2.20
CA ALA A 107 4.60 0.48 -3.55
C ALA A 107 5.59 -0.06 -4.59
N HIS A 108 5.07 -0.81 -5.55
CA HIS A 108 5.83 -1.26 -6.71
C HIS A 108 5.04 -1.03 -7.99
N PHE A 109 5.72 -0.94 -9.13
CA PHE A 109 5.09 -0.70 -10.42
C PHE A 109 5.62 -1.70 -11.45
N GLY A 110 4.72 -2.33 -12.19
CA GLY A 110 5.04 -3.23 -13.29
C GLY A 110 3.82 -3.97 -13.83
N SER A 111 4.08 -4.91 -14.73
CA SER A 111 3.05 -5.75 -15.35
C SER A 111 2.48 -6.78 -14.37
N VAL A 112 1.15 -6.86 -14.32
CA VAL A 112 0.38 -7.88 -13.61
C VAL A 112 -0.62 -8.53 -14.55
N VAL A 113 -1.06 -9.74 -14.19
CA VAL A 113 -2.24 -10.37 -14.76
C VAL A 113 -3.43 -10.16 -13.82
N ALA A 114 -4.40 -9.36 -14.25
CA ALA A 114 -5.67 -9.17 -13.57
C ALA A 114 -6.71 -10.19 -14.05
N THR A 115 -7.41 -10.88 -13.14
CA THR A 115 -8.43 -11.86 -13.51
C THR A 115 -9.43 -12.12 -12.38
N MET A 116 -10.53 -12.81 -12.69
CA MET A 116 -11.52 -13.26 -11.71
C MET A 116 -11.10 -14.59 -11.08
N VAL A 117 -10.83 -14.59 -9.78
CA VAL A 117 -10.39 -15.77 -9.00
C VAL A 117 -11.34 -16.10 -7.88
N GLY A 118 -11.26 -17.34 -7.38
CA GLY A 118 -12.15 -17.87 -6.36
C GLY A 118 -12.85 -19.16 -6.80
N THR A 119 -13.89 -19.54 -6.07
CA THR A 119 -14.64 -20.76 -6.31
C THR A 119 -15.58 -20.62 -7.50
N ARG A 120 -16.33 -21.67 -7.83
CA ARG A 120 -17.34 -21.61 -8.91
C ARG A 120 -18.46 -20.60 -8.63
N THR A 121 -18.74 -20.32 -7.36
CA THR A 121 -19.89 -19.49 -6.93
C THR A 121 -19.49 -18.17 -6.26
N ASP A 122 -18.20 -17.96 -5.97
CA ASP A 122 -17.67 -16.71 -5.43
C ASP A 122 -16.38 -16.38 -6.18
N LYS A 123 -16.49 -15.47 -7.14
CA LYS A 123 -15.39 -14.96 -7.94
C LYS A 123 -15.18 -13.48 -7.61
N ARG A 124 -13.92 -13.09 -7.44
CA ARG A 124 -13.51 -11.70 -7.20
C ARG A 124 -12.34 -11.34 -8.09
N ALA A 125 -12.25 -10.06 -8.46
CA ALA A 125 -11.10 -9.56 -9.18
C ALA A 125 -9.85 -9.64 -8.30
N ASP A 126 -8.73 -10.08 -8.87
CA ASP A 126 -7.44 -10.14 -8.19
C ASP A 126 -6.30 -9.98 -9.22
N ILE A 127 -5.08 -9.79 -8.72
CA ILE A 127 -3.89 -9.56 -9.53
C ILE A 127 -2.78 -10.56 -9.21
N PHE A 128 -2.04 -10.96 -10.24
CA PHE A 128 -0.94 -11.92 -10.15
C PHE A 128 0.31 -11.39 -10.85
N GLY A 129 1.47 -11.76 -10.33
CA GLY A 129 2.76 -11.41 -10.92
C GLY A 129 3.82 -11.14 -9.84
N ASP A 130 5.08 -11.17 -10.26
CA ASP A 130 6.23 -10.85 -9.40
C ASP A 130 6.14 -9.44 -8.81
N VAL A 131 5.38 -8.54 -9.46
CA VAL A 131 5.14 -7.18 -8.98
C VAL A 131 4.47 -7.17 -7.61
N VAL A 132 3.50 -8.07 -7.39
CA VAL A 132 2.80 -8.20 -6.10
C VAL A 132 3.77 -8.73 -5.04
N ALA A 133 4.53 -9.78 -5.36
CA ALA A 133 5.51 -10.35 -4.44
C ALA A 133 6.57 -9.32 -4.03
N THR A 134 7.10 -8.56 -4.99
CA THR A 134 8.07 -7.48 -4.75
C THR A 134 7.51 -6.42 -3.81
N ALA A 135 6.26 -6.00 -3.97
CA ALA A 135 5.62 -5.04 -3.06
C ALA A 135 5.51 -5.59 -1.63
N VAL A 136 5.12 -6.86 -1.46
CA VAL A 136 4.94 -7.49 -0.14
C VAL A 136 6.26 -7.66 0.60
N VAL A 137 7.27 -8.24 -0.06
CA VAL A 137 8.55 -8.63 0.58
C VAL A 137 9.54 -7.48 0.75
N MET A 138 9.26 -6.31 0.16
CA MET A 138 10.09 -5.12 0.30
C MET A 138 10.38 -4.85 1.78
N ARG A 139 11.63 -4.59 2.14
CA ARG A 139 11.98 -4.19 3.51
C ARG A 139 11.89 -2.68 3.64
N SER A 140 11.09 -2.20 4.59
CA SER A 140 10.92 -0.78 4.86
C SER A 140 10.44 -0.54 6.29
N ARG A 141 10.58 0.71 6.74
CA ARG A 141 9.88 1.25 7.91
C ARG A 141 9.04 2.42 7.43
N GLY A 142 7.77 2.47 7.82
CA GLY A 142 6.85 3.53 7.42
C GLY A 142 6.45 3.45 5.94
N PHE A 143 7.20 4.08 5.03
CA PHE A 143 6.83 4.16 3.62
C PHE A 143 8.02 3.81 2.72
N ALA A 144 7.82 2.97 1.71
CA ALA A 144 8.81 2.75 0.66
C ALA A 144 8.16 2.54 -0.71
N LEU A 145 8.90 2.92 -1.74
CA LEU A 145 8.57 2.60 -3.13
C LEU A 145 9.83 2.16 -3.88
N THR A 146 9.67 1.37 -4.93
CA THR A 146 10.82 0.96 -5.74
C THR A 146 11.24 2.05 -6.74
N ALA A 147 12.43 1.90 -7.32
CA ALA A 147 12.90 2.77 -8.39
C ALA A 147 11.97 2.80 -9.62
N GLN A 148 11.25 1.71 -9.90
CA GLN A 148 10.26 1.63 -10.96
C GLN A 148 9.11 2.62 -10.72
N VAL A 149 8.58 2.67 -9.49
CA VAL A 149 7.57 3.67 -9.11
C VAL A 149 8.16 5.08 -9.20
N PHE A 150 9.34 5.31 -8.61
CA PHE A 150 9.98 6.63 -8.60
C PHE A 150 10.15 7.23 -10.01
N ARG A 151 10.49 6.40 -11.00
CA ARG A 151 10.64 6.80 -12.41
C ARG A 151 9.33 7.22 -13.07
N LYS A 152 8.18 6.79 -12.56
CA LYS A 152 6.84 7.20 -13.04
C LYS A 152 6.31 8.47 -12.38
N LEU A 153 6.92 8.91 -11.29
CA LEU A 153 6.51 10.12 -10.57
C LEU A 153 6.83 11.40 -11.33
N SER A 154 5.99 12.41 -11.12
CA SER A 154 6.20 13.79 -11.57
C SER A 154 7.40 14.42 -10.85
N PRO A 155 8.02 15.48 -11.43
CA PRO A 155 9.14 16.15 -10.77
C PRO A 155 8.81 16.67 -9.36
N GLU A 156 7.58 17.11 -9.11
CA GLU A 156 7.15 17.61 -7.79
C GLU A 156 7.04 16.48 -6.78
N THR A 157 6.35 15.38 -7.13
CA THR A 157 6.23 14.22 -6.23
C THR A 157 7.58 13.58 -5.93
N ARG A 158 8.51 13.56 -6.91
CA ARG A 158 9.88 13.05 -6.69
C ARG A 158 10.63 13.80 -5.59
N LYS A 159 10.36 15.10 -5.39
CA LYS A 159 11.02 15.90 -4.32
C LYS A 159 10.66 15.40 -2.92
N LEU A 160 9.55 14.66 -2.77
CA LEU A 160 9.12 14.07 -1.51
C LEU A 160 9.94 12.83 -1.13
N PHE A 161 10.70 12.26 -2.08
CA PHE A 161 11.47 11.05 -1.87
C PHE A 161 12.96 11.33 -1.96
N LYS A 162 13.70 10.87 -0.96
CA LYS A 162 15.15 10.71 -1.07
C LYS A 162 15.46 9.26 -1.40
N LYS A 163 16.49 9.05 -2.22
CA LYS A 163 17.01 7.71 -2.46
C LYS A 163 17.48 7.13 -1.13
N HIS A 164 16.75 6.14 -0.63
CA HIS A 164 17.19 5.31 0.47
C HIS A 164 17.59 3.97 -0.09
N THR A 165 18.88 3.78 -0.19
CA THR A 165 19.51 2.48 -0.36
C THR A 165 20.37 2.39 0.92
N PRO A 166 20.32 1.31 1.73
CA PRO A 166 21.32 0.30 1.50
C PRO A 166 20.81 -0.97 0.83
N PRO A 167 21.61 -1.51 -0.11
CA PRO A 167 22.96 -0.99 -0.40
C PRO A 167 22.95 0.26 -1.30
N ILE A 168 23.62 1.34 -0.81
CA ILE A 168 23.84 2.76 -1.24
C ILE A 168 23.10 3.88 -0.44
N SER A 169 23.60 4.24 0.74
CA SER A 169 23.14 5.40 1.54
C SER A 169 24.15 6.56 1.46
N TYR A 170 23.65 7.80 1.59
CA TYR A 170 24.47 9.01 1.78
C TYR A 170 24.14 9.60 3.17
N ILE A 171 25.16 9.87 3.99
CA ILE A 171 25.03 10.51 5.32
C ILE A 171 25.82 11.84 5.33
N PRO A 172 25.42 12.85 6.13
CA PRO A 172 26.18 14.09 6.32
C PRO A 172 27.59 13.84 6.88
N LEU A 173 28.56 14.72 6.53
CA LEU A 173 29.98 14.55 6.89
C LEU A 173 30.24 14.44 8.41
N ASP A 174 29.37 15.00 9.22
CA ASP A 174 29.48 15.06 10.67
C ASP A 174 28.79 13.90 11.40
N GLN A 175 28.17 12.96 10.67
CA GLN A 175 27.44 11.83 11.27
C GLN A 175 28.12 10.48 11.05
N ARG A 176 28.00 9.60 12.05
CA ARG A 176 28.47 8.20 11.98
C ARG A 176 27.33 7.26 11.58
N HIS A 177 27.64 6.32 10.69
CA HIS A 177 26.77 5.19 10.36
C HIS A 177 26.55 4.30 11.59
N GLN A 178 25.32 3.89 11.86
CA GLN A 178 25.00 2.81 12.80
C GLN A 178 24.11 1.80 12.07
N ASP A 179 24.46 0.52 12.18
CA ASP A 179 23.86 -0.62 11.47
C ASP A 179 22.45 -0.99 11.96
#